data_AF-I3TE80-F1
#
_entry.id   AF-I3TE80-F1
#
_cell.length_a   1.000
_cell.length_b   1.000
_cell.length_c   1.000
_cell.angle_alpha   90.00
_cell.angle_beta   90.00
_cell.angle_gamma   90.00
#
_symmetry.space_group_name_H-M   'P 1'
#
loop_
_entity.id
_entity.type
_entity.pdbx_description
1 polymer ?
#
loop_
_entity_poly.entity_id
_entity_poly.type
_entity_poly.pdbx_seq_one_letter_code
_entity_poly.pdbx_strand_id
1 'polypeptide(L)'
;MSVAKSLLRHWAESDEVGGGSGRAWLYLKTAYFIAALGVGYFNNVVADVLNLLLSAALLVASGCLDLLAYSLAVFLPAGGVMLGLSYSVHGYAPAILHNYLFGYNTFLSLMLVVATTSPRLLVSAMDRVGLGLAIRLMKNVVWELDEVLDSKRSRGIELRWSLRGQLVGLFDATKVLARRLGTLESSLRARGFD
;
A
#
# COMPACT_ATOMS: atom_id res chain seq x y z
N MET A 1 8.11 11.13 8.73
CA MET A 1 6.91 10.44 9.26
C MET A 1 7.08 8.95 8.97
N SER A 2 6.41 8.01 9.66
CA SER A 2 6.40 6.61 9.23
C SER A 2 5.30 6.43 8.17
N VAL A 3 5.42 5.45 7.27
CA VAL A 3 4.35 5.14 6.28
C VAL A 3 3.06 4.74 6.99
N ALA A 4 3.17 4.00 8.10
CA ALA A 4 2.04 3.64 8.95
C ALA A 4 1.29 4.88 9.45
N LYS A 5 2.01 5.88 9.98
CA LYS A 5 1.41 7.13 10.49
C LYS A 5 0.77 7.97 9.39
N SER A 6 1.34 7.98 8.18
CA SER A 6 0.74 8.64 7.02
C SER A 6 -0.55 7.94 6.59
N LEU A 7 -0.57 6.61 6.51
CA LEU A 7 -1.77 5.83 6.21
C LEU A 7 -2.87 6.02 7.26
N LEU A 8 -2.51 5.95 8.55
CA LEU A 8 -3.46 6.13 9.65
C LEU A 8 -4.06 7.53 9.66
N ARG A 9 -3.26 8.56 9.35
CA ARG A 9 -3.74 9.94 9.21
C ARG A 9 -4.78 10.05 8.10
N HIS A 10 -4.51 9.52 6.91
CA HIS A 10 -5.48 9.57 5.80
C HIS A 10 -6.73 8.72 6.07
N TRP A 11 -6.60 7.64 6.83
CA TRP A 11 -7.76 6.87 7.30
C TRP A 11 -8.61 7.62 8.33
N ALA A 12 -7.99 8.40 9.22
CA ALA A 12 -8.72 9.26 10.15
C ALA A 12 -9.44 10.39 9.39
N GLU A 13 -8.75 11.07 8.47
CA GLU A 13 -9.31 12.14 7.63
C GLU A 13 -10.45 11.64 6.72
N SER A 14 -10.36 10.40 6.21
CA SER A 14 -11.40 9.81 5.35
C SER A 14 -12.61 9.25 6.10
N ASP A 15 -12.48 8.91 7.40
CA ASP A 15 -13.62 8.55 8.25
C ASP A 15 -14.47 9.81 8.59
N GLU A 16 -13.88 11.01 8.67
CA GLU A 16 -14.58 12.28 8.92
C GLU A 16 -15.41 12.79 7.73
N VAL A 17 -14.98 12.48 6.50
CA VAL A 17 -15.64 12.91 5.25
C VAL A 17 -16.77 11.94 4.81
N GLY A 18 -17.09 10.93 5.63
CA GLY A 18 -17.94 9.77 5.33
C GLY A 18 -19.45 10.03 5.13
N GLY A 19 -19.83 10.90 4.20
CA GLY A 19 -21.17 11.00 3.62
C GLY A 19 -21.29 10.30 2.25
N GLY A 20 -22.50 10.23 1.67
CA GLY A 20 -22.84 9.45 0.46
C GLY A 20 -21.94 9.61 -0.78
N SER A 21 -21.16 10.70 -0.86
CA SER A 21 -20.12 10.95 -1.87
C SER A 21 -18.98 9.91 -1.83
N GLY A 22 -18.66 9.35 -0.65
CA GLY A 22 -17.53 8.43 -0.47
C GLY A 22 -17.67 7.09 -1.21
N ARG A 23 -18.90 6.60 -1.45
CA ARG A 23 -19.13 5.35 -2.19
C ARG A 23 -18.94 5.52 -3.70
N ALA A 24 -19.45 6.61 -4.27
CA ALA A 24 -19.23 6.94 -5.68
C ALA A 24 -17.74 7.13 -5.98
N TRP A 25 -17.03 7.79 -5.06
CA TRP A 25 -15.59 7.98 -5.14
C TRP A 25 -14.82 6.65 -5.04
N LEU A 26 -15.25 5.72 -4.18
CA LEU A 26 -14.69 4.37 -4.15
C LEU A 26 -14.86 3.64 -5.49
N TYR A 27 -16.08 3.62 -6.05
CA TYR A 27 -16.32 2.97 -7.33
C TYR A 27 -15.49 3.57 -8.47
N LEU A 28 -15.34 4.89 -8.51
CA LEU A 28 -14.51 5.55 -9.52
C LEU A 28 -13.04 5.12 -9.41
N LYS A 29 -12.48 5.06 -8.19
CA LYS A 29 -11.10 4.61 -7.98
C LYS A 29 -10.92 3.14 -8.32
N THR A 30 -11.89 2.29 -7.97
CA THR A 30 -11.85 0.87 -8.32
C THR A 30 -11.95 0.67 -9.83
N ALA A 31 -12.81 1.43 -10.51
CA ALA A 31 -12.90 1.43 -11.97
C ALA A 31 -11.59 1.90 -12.60
N TYR A 32 -10.97 2.95 -12.05
CA TYR A 32 -9.65 3.42 -12.47
C TYR A 32 -8.57 2.35 -12.26
N PHE A 33 -8.55 1.67 -11.12
CA PHE A 33 -7.63 0.56 -10.85
C PHE A 33 -7.77 -0.57 -11.89
N ILE A 34 -9.01 -0.96 -12.22
CA ILE A 34 -9.28 -1.96 -13.25
C ILE A 34 -8.83 -1.47 -14.63
N ALA A 35 -9.12 -0.21 -14.97
CA ALA A 35 -8.64 0.39 -16.21
C ALA A 35 -7.11 0.43 -16.28
N ALA A 36 -6.44 0.68 -15.15
CA ALA A 36 -4.99 0.70 -15.07
C ALA A 36 -4.36 -0.68 -15.29
N LEU A 37 -5.00 -1.74 -14.81
CA LEU A 37 -4.64 -3.12 -15.15
C LEU A 37 -4.83 -3.39 -16.65
N GLY A 38 -5.92 -2.90 -17.23
CA GLY A 38 -6.21 -3.03 -18.66
C GLY A 38 -5.16 -2.34 -19.55
N VAL A 39 -4.74 -1.13 -19.20
CA VAL A 39 -3.68 -0.39 -19.92
C VAL A 39 -2.37 -1.18 -19.94
N GLY A 40 -2.02 -1.79 -18.80
CA GLY A 40 -0.84 -2.64 -18.69
C GLY A 40 -0.84 -3.84 -19.62
N TYR A 41 -2.00 -4.33 -20.06
CA TYR A 41 -2.07 -5.47 -20.97
C TYR A 41 -1.61 -5.14 -22.40
N PHE A 42 -1.64 -3.85 -22.79
CA PHE A 42 -1.35 -3.43 -24.16
C PHE A 42 0.16 -3.28 -24.47
N ASN A 43 1.05 -3.59 -23.52
CA ASN A 43 2.51 -3.51 -23.66
C ASN A 43 2.97 -2.21 -24.35
N ASN A 44 2.41 -1.08 -23.92
CA ASN A 44 2.66 0.23 -24.50
C ASN A 44 3.20 1.19 -23.44
N VAL A 45 4.51 1.44 -23.52
CA VAL A 45 5.26 2.29 -22.59
C VAL A 45 4.68 3.71 -22.50
N VAL A 46 4.18 4.27 -23.60
CA VAL A 46 3.58 5.62 -23.59
C VAL A 46 2.30 5.61 -22.76
N ALA A 47 1.48 4.57 -22.93
CA ALA A 47 0.25 4.41 -22.16
C ALA A 47 0.55 4.18 -20.66
N ASP A 48 1.60 3.42 -20.34
CA ASP A 48 2.02 3.24 -18.94
C ASP A 48 2.47 4.54 -18.29
N VAL A 49 3.28 5.35 -19.00
CA VAL A 49 3.76 6.64 -18.48
C VAL A 49 2.60 7.59 -18.26
N LEU A 50 1.66 7.71 -19.21
CA LEU A 50 0.48 8.55 -19.06
C LEU A 50 -0.38 8.10 -17.87
N ASN A 51 -0.57 6.79 -17.72
CA ASN A 51 -1.35 6.26 -16.62
C ASN A 51 -0.67 6.46 -15.26
N LEU A 52 0.66 6.38 -15.22
CA LEU A 52 1.45 6.66 -14.04
C LEU A 52 1.35 8.13 -13.61
N LEU A 53 1.42 9.06 -14.57
CA LEU A 53 1.21 10.49 -14.33
C LEU A 53 -0.20 10.76 -13.81
N LEU A 54 -1.21 10.09 -14.36
CA LEU A 54 -2.59 10.21 -13.91
C LEU A 54 -2.76 9.68 -12.48
N SER A 55 -2.20 8.51 -12.16
CA SER A 55 -2.18 7.95 -10.79
C SER A 55 -1.52 8.91 -9.79
N ALA A 56 -0.36 9.47 -10.17
CA ALA A 56 0.34 10.45 -9.35
C ALA A 56 -0.49 11.73 -9.14
N ALA A 57 -1.10 12.26 -10.21
CA ALA A 57 -1.96 13.44 -10.13
C ALA A 57 -3.17 13.21 -9.22
N LEU A 58 -3.82 12.04 -9.31
CA LEU A 58 -4.95 11.68 -8.44
C LEU A 58 -4.55 11.54 -6.97
N LEU A 59 -3.37 10.98 -6.68
CA LEU A 59 -2.82 10.90 -5.34
C LEU A 59 -2.53 12.31 -4.77
N VAL A 60 -1.93 13.19 -5.58
CA VAL A 60 -1.67 14.59 -5.18
C VAL A 60 -2.98 15.34 -4.93
N ALA A 61 -3.97 15.21 -5.83
CA ALA A 61 -5.29 15.81 -5.66
C ALA A 61 -6.03 15.31 -4.41
N SER A 62 -5.72 14.08 -3.97
CA SER A 62 -6.27 13.49 -2.74
C SER A 62 -5.45 13.83 -1.48
N GLY A 63 -4.47 14.75 -1.57
CA GLY A 63 -3.64 15.18 -0.43
C GLY A 63 -2.60 14.15 0.02
N CYS A 64 -2.34 13.10 -0.77
CA CYS A 64 -1.45 11.99 -0.42
C CYS A 64 -0.02 12.16 -0.98
N LEU A 65 0.49 13.40 -1.02
CA LEU A 65 1.81 13.71 -1.59
C LEU A 65 2.96 13.01 -0.84
N ASP A 66 2.83 12.87 0.49
CA ASP A 66 3.79 12.15 1.32
C ASP A 66 3.90 10.67 0.91
N LEU A 67 2.76 10.01 0.67
CA LEU A 67 2.71 8.61 0.22
C LEU A 67 3.31 8.44 -1.17
N LEU A 68 3.06 9.38 -2.09
CA LEU A 68 3.68 9.39 -3.41
C LEU A 68 5.21 9.52 -3.29
N ALA A 69 5.70 10.44 -2.47
CA ALA A 69 7.13 10.61 -2.23
C ALA A 69 7.77 9.36 -1.62
N TYR A 70 7.10 8.71 -0.64
CA TYR A 70 7.56 7.44 -0.08
C TYR A 70 7.58 6.32 -1.12
N SER A 71 6.55 6.23 -1.96
CA SER A 71 6.48 5.23 -3.02
C SER A 71 7.64 5.38 -4.00
N LEU A 72 7.94 6.61 -4.42
CA LEU A 72 9.07 6.91 -5.30
C LEU A 72 10.40 6.54 -4.63
N ALA A 73 10.59 6.91 -3.37
CA ALA A 73 11.82 6.62 -2.63
C ALA A 73 12.09 5.12 -2.43
N VAL A 74 11.05 4.28 -2.41
CA VAL A 74 11.19 2.81 -2.29
C VAL A 74 11.31 2.17 -3.67
N PHE A 75 10.47 2.57 -4.62
CA PHE A 75 10.34 1.89 -5.90
C PHE A 75 11.44 2.28 -6.90
N LEU A 76 11.85 3.56 -6.95
CA LEU A 76 12.90 4.00 -7.88
C LEU A 76 14.26 3.32 -7.63
N PRO A 77 14.78 3.20 -6.39
CA PRO A 77 16.07 2.54 -6.17
C PRO A 77 16.01 1.04 -6.46
N ALA A 78 14.98 0.35 -5.96
CA ALA A 78 14.82 -1.09 -6.17
C ALA A 78 14.61 -1.42 -7.67
N GLY A 79 13.77 -0.61 -8.32
CA GLY A 79 13.47 -0.69 -9.73
C GLY A 79 14.66 -0.38 -10.63
N GLY A 80 15.40 0.68 -10.31
CA GLY A 80 16.62 1.06 -11.03
C GLY A 80 17.68 -0.03 -10.96
N VAL A 81 17.85 -0.66 -9.79
CA VAL A 81 18.77 -1.81 -9.64
C VAL A 81 18.30 -3.01 -10.46
N MET A 82 17.03 -3.37 -10.39
CA MET A 82 16.49 -4.49 -11.18
C MET A 82 16.59 -4.24 -12.69
N LEU A 83 16.25 -3.04 -13.15
CA LEU A 83 16.40 -2.64 -14.55
C LEU A 83 17.86 -2.66 -14.99
N GLY A 84 18.77 -2.13 -14.16
CA GLY A 84 20.20 -2.13 -14.43
C GLY A 84 20.76 -3.54 -14.55
N LEU A 85 20.43 -4.43 -13.60
CA LEU A 85 20.82 -5.84 -13.65
C LEU A 85 20.23 -6.53 -14.89
N SER A 86 18.95 -6.34 -15.17
CA SER A 86 18.31 -6.94 -16.33
C SER A 86 18.92 -6.45 -17.64
N TYR A 87 19.30 -5.17 -17.72
CA TYR A 87 20.02 -4.60 -18.86
C TYR A 87 21.41 -5.22 -19.02
N SER A 88 22.15 -5.41 -17.91
CA SER A 88 23.48 -6.02 -17.94
C SER A 88 23.47 -7.49 -18.38
N VAL A 89 22.40 -8.24 -18.07
CA VAL A 89 22.32 -9.67 -18.40
C VAL A 89 21.64 -9.91 -19.76
N HIS A 90 20.64 -9.11 -20.14
CA HIS A 90 19.78 -9.39 -21.31
C HIS A 90 19.77 -8.27 -22.36
N GLY A 91 20.46 -7.15 -22.13
CA GLY A 91 20.36 -5.95 -22.96
C GLY A 91 19.05 -5.19 -22.74
N TYR A 92 18.84 -4.12 -23.52
CA TYR A 92 17.61 -3.33 -23.43
C TYR A 92 16.46 -4.00 -24.17
N ALA A 93 15.42 -4.41 -23.43
CA ALA A 93 14.16 -4.83 -24.00
C ALA A 93 13.03 -3.91 -23.49
N PRO A 94 12.21 -3.31 -24.38
CA PRO A 94 11.09 -2.47 -24.00
C PRO A 94 10.09 -3.17 -23.05
N ALA A 95 9.96 -4.49 -23.17
CA ALA A 95 9.13 -5.31 -22.29
C ALA A 95 9.58 -5.26 -20.81
N ILE A 96 10.88 -5.13 -20.53
CA ILE A 96 11.39 -5.03 -19.15
C ILE A 96 10.97 -3.68 -18.55
N LEU A 97 11.11 -2.60 -19.32
CA LEU A 97 10.68 -1.26 -18.91
C LEU A 97 9.15 -1.20 -18.73
N HIS A 98 8.40 -1.79 -19.67
CA HIS A 98 6.95 -1.94 -19.56
C HIS A 98 6.54 -2.66 -18.27
N ASN A 99 7.08 -3.86 -18.00
CA ASN A 99 6.75 -4.63 -16.80
C ASN A 99 7.06 -3.85 -15.51
N TYR A 100 8.16 -3.10 -15.51
CA TYR A 100 8.53 -2.24 -14.38
C TYR A 100 7.53 -1.09 -14.16
N LEU A 101 7.21 -0.34 -15.22
CA LEU A 101 6.26 0.77 -15.16
C LEU A 101 4.85 0.29 -14.82
N PHE A 102 4.42 -0.82 -15.41
CA PHE A 102 3.16 -1.47 -15.11
C PHE A 102 3.06 -1.89 -13.64
N GLY A 103 4.10 -2.52 -13.10
CA GLY A 103 4.16 -2.90 -11.69
C GLY A 103 4.06 -1.69 -10.76
N TYR A 104 4.79 -0.63 -11.07
CA TYR A 104 4.75 0.60 -10.26
C TYR A 104 3.38 1.31 -10.35
N ASN A 105 2.81 1.40 -11.55
CA ASN A 105 1.50 1.99 -11.77
C ASN A 105 0.38 1.23 -11.04
N THR A 106 0.42 -0.11 -11.07
CA THR A 106 -0.52 -0.96 -10.33
C THR A 106 -0.41 -0.71 -8.83
N PHE A 107 0.81 -0.60 -8.32
CA PHE A 107 1.06 -0.27 -6.92
C PHE A 107 0.51 1.11 -6.53
N LEU A 108 0.73 2.14 -7.34
CA LEU A 108 0.18 3.49 -7.11
C LEU A 108 -1.34 3.50 -7.15
N SER A 109 -1.94 2.81 -8.12
CA SER A 109 -3.39 2.71 -8.27
C SER A 109 -4.04 2.01 -7.08
N LEU A 110 -3.38 0.96 -6.56
CA LEU A 110 -3.81 0.28 -5.33
C LEU A 110 -3.67 1.19 -4.10
N MET A 111 -2.53 1.89 -3.97
CA MET A 111 -2.34 2.89 -2.91
C MET A 111 -3.42 3.96 -2.93
N LEU A 112 -3.79 4.45 -4.11
CA LEU A 112 -4.87 5.42 -4.27
C LEU A 112 -6.16 4.87 -3.66
N VAL A 113 -6.56 3.63 -3.98
CA VAL A 113 -7.77 3.01 -3.42
C VAL A 113 -7.66 2.86 -1.89
N VAL A 114 -6.56 2.30 -1.39
CA VAL A 114 -6.43 1.92 0.03
C VAL A 114 -6.22 3.14 0.93
N ALA A 115 -5.38 4.09 0.55
CA ALA A 115 -5.02 5.22 1.39
C ALA A 115 -6.13 6.30 1.44
N THR A 116 -6.88 6.47 0.36
CA THR A 116 -7.87 7.55 0.24
C THR A 116 -9.31 7.08 0.46
N THR A 117 -9.51 5.83 0.90
CA THR A 117 -10.84 5.27 1.19
C THR A 117 -10.92 4.94 2.67
N SER A 118 -12.05 5.26 3.29
CA SER A 118 -12.26 4.97 4.70
C SER A 118 -12.21 3.46 4.96
N PRO A 119 -11.60 3.01 6.08
CA PRO A 119 -11.48 1.58 6.37
C PRO A 119 -12.83 0.87 6.44
N ARG A 120 -13.88 1.56 6.90
CA ARG A 120 -15.24 1.00 6.98
C ARG A 120 -15.81 0.69 5.59
N LEU A 121 -15.62 1.60 4.64
CA LEU A 121 -16.05 1.39 3.25
C LEU A 121 -15.20 0.31 2.58
N LEU A 122 -13.89 0.26 2.86
CA LEU A 122 -12.99 -0.76 2.35
C LEU A 122 -13.39 -2.17 2.84
N VAL A 123 -13.69 -2.31 4.14
CA VAL A 123 -14.21 -3.55 4.74
C VAL A 123 -15.55 -3.94 4.11
N SER A 124 -16.49 -2.99 3.99
CA SER A 124 -17.80 -3.28 3.39
C SER A 124 -17.70 -3.74 1.93
N ALA A 125 -16.76 -3.18 1.16
CA ALA A 125 -16.52 -3.60 -0.21
C ALA A 125 -15.88 -4.99 -0.27
N MET A 126 -14.90 -5.29 0.59
CA MET A 126 -14.20 -6.57 0.60
C MET A 126 -14.94 -7.70 1.31
N ASP A 127 -15.86 -7.41 2.23
CA ASP A 127 -16.76 -8.42 2.82
C ASP A 127 -17.55 -9.14 1.72
N ARG A 128 -17.85 -8.48 0.60
CA ARG A 128 -18.51 -9.10 -0.58
C ARG A 128 -17.67 -10.16 -1.27
N VAL A 129 -16.35 -10.12 -1.10
CA VAL A 129 -15.38 -11.04 -1.72
C VAL A 129 -14.75 -11.96 -0.65
N GLY A 130 -15.24 -11.92 0.59
CA GLY A 130 -14.71 -12.71 1.72
C GLY A 130 -13.37 -12.18 2.29
N LEU A 131 -12.90 -11.00 1.84
CA LEU A 131 -11.61 -10.42 2.24
C LEU A 131 -11.72 -9.37 3.35
N GLY A 132 -12.91 -9.08 3.87
CA GLY A 132 -13.05 -8.04 4.88
C GLY A 132 -12.37 -8.36 6.21
N LEU A 133 -12.16 -9.64 6.54
CA LEU A 133 -11.33 -10.06 7.68
C LEU A 133 -9.87 -9.62 7.51
N ALA A 134 -9.32 -9.76 6.30
CA ALA A 134 -7.94 -9.38 6.00
C ALA A 134 -7.73 -7.86 6.17
N ILE A 135 -8.69 -7.02 5.78
CA ILE A 135 -8.61 -5.58 6.00
C ILE A 135 -8.68 -5.24 7.49
N ARG A 136 -9.56 -5.88 8.26
CA ARG A 136 -9.65 -5.64 9.72
C ARG A 136 -8.35 -6.01 10.42
N LEU A 137 -7.75 -7.15 10.04
CA LEU A 137 -6.44 -7.56 10.53
C LEU A 137 -5.35 -6.57 10.15
N MET A 138 -5.31 -6.16 8.88
CA MET A 138 -4.35 -5.16 8.39
C MET A 138 -4.45 -3.86 9.18
N LYS A 139 -5.67 -3.35 9.42
CA LYS A 139 -5.88 -2.16 10.23
C LYS A 139 -5.32 -2.30 11.65
N ASN A 140 -5.61 -3.42 12.31
CA ASN A 140 -5.15 -3.68 13.67
C ASN A 140 -3.61 -3.80 13.74
N VAL A 141 -3.00 -4.49 12.76
CA VAL A 141 -1.54 -4.63 12.67
C VAL A 141 -0.86 -3.29 12.45
N VAL A 142 -1.41 -2.46 11.54
CA VAL A 142 -0.85 -1.12 11.27
C VAL A 142 -0.91 -0.24 12.52
N TRP A 143 -2.01 -0.30 13.28
CA TRP A 143 -2.16 0.45 14.53
C TRP A 143 -1.16 0.03 15.60
N GLU A 144 -1.08 -1.27 15.88
CA GLU A 144 -0.16 -1.83 16.88
C GLU A 144 1.30 -1.64 16.48
N LEU A 145 1.60 -1.68 15.18
CA LEU A 145 2.92 -1.36 14.67
C LEU A 145 3.30 0.10 14.91
N ASP A 146 2.37 1.05 14.74
CA ASP A 146 2.64 2.47 15.03
C ASP A 146 2.95 2.69 16.51
N GLU A 147 2.19 2.07 17.42
CA GLU A 147 2.44 2.12 18.86
C GLU A 147 3.82 1.55 19.24
N VAL A 148 4.20 0.42 18.63
CA VAL A 148 5.50 -0.20 18.85
C VAL A 148 6.63 0.69 18.32
N LEU A 149 6.47 1.26 17.11
CA LEU A 149 7.46 2.15 16.51
C LEU A 149 7.63 3.44 17.33
N ASP A 150 6.54 4.05 17.79
CA ASP A 150 6.59 5.24 18.65
C ASP A 150 7.24 4.91 20.01
N SER A 151 7.01 3.71 20.58
CA SER A 151 7.72 3.25 21.77
C SER A 151 9.23 3.03 21.55
N LYS A 152 9.67 2.66 20.35
CA LYS A 152 11.11 2.48 20.05
C LYS A 152 11.78 3.83 19.82
N ARG A 153 11.06 4.76 19.20
CA ARG A 153 11.52 6.13 19.00
C ARG A 153 11.71 6.86 20.33
N SER A 154 10.81 6.67 21.30
CA SER A 154 10.95 7.24 22.65
C SER A 154 12.14 6.66 23.43
N ARG A 155 12.63 5.47 23.04
CA ARG A 155 13.85 4.85 23.56
C ARG A 155 15.12 5.24 22.80
N GLY A 156 15.05 6.21 21.90
CA GLY A 156 16.21 6.73 21.15
C GLY A 156 16.65 5.89 19.96
N ILE A 157 15.84 4.93 19.49
CA ILE A 157 16.18 4.14 18.30
C ILE A 157 15.86 4.95 17.05
N GLU A 158 16.88 5.36 16.30
CA GLU A 158 16.71 6.05 15.02
C GLU A 158 16.32 5.10 13.89
N LEU A 159 15.01 5.01 13.66
CA LEU A 159 14.40 4.16 12.63
C LEU A 159 14.55 4.70 11.20
N ARG A 160 14.80 6.01 11.01
CA ARG A 160 14.81 6.63 9.66
C ARG A 160 16.08 6.33 8.85
N TRP A 161 17.23 6.25 9.50
CA TRP A 161 18.53 6.27 8.81
C TRP A 161 19.44 5.09 9.12
N SER A 162 19.08 4.24 10.08
CA SER A 162 19.88 3.07 10.43
C SER A 162 19.29 1.78 9.84
N LEU A 163 20.12 1.03 9.10
CA LEU A 163 19.77 -0.28 8.54
C LEU A 163 19.34 -1.26 9.65
N ARG A 164 20.00 -1.17 10.81
CA ARG A 164 19.64 -1.89 12.04
C ARG A 164 18.25 -1.49 12.56
N GLY A 165 17.91 -0.21 12.55
CA GLY A 165 16.59 0.28 12.96
C GLY A 165 15.49 -0.22 12.02
N GLN A 166 15.72 -0.19 10.71
CA GLN A 166 14.77 -0.72 9.73
C GLN A 166 14.54 -2.24 9.88
N LEU A 167 15.61 -3.01 10.12
CA LEU A 167 15.51 -4.46 10.40
C LEU A 167 14.75 -4.75 11.71
N VAL A 168 15.01 -3.97 12.77
CA VAL A 168 14.27 -4.10 14.03
C VAL A 168 12.78 -3.80 13.83
N GLY A 169 12.46 -2.75 13.07
CA GLY A 169 11.08 -2.42 12.71
C GLY A 169 10.38 -3.53 11.91
N LEU A 170 11.08 -4.14 10.95
CA LEU A 170 10.57 -5.26 10.16
C LEU A 170 10.31 -6.48 11.05
N PHE A 171 11.26 -6.82 11.93
CA PHE A 171 11.12 -7.97 12.83
C PHE A 171 9.97 -7.80 13.83
N ASP A 172 9.81 -6.58 14.36
CA ASP A 172 8.70 -6.25 15.25
C ASP A 172 7.35 -6.27 14.50
N ALA A 173 7.30 -5.82 13.24
CA ALA A 173 6.10 -5.96 12.40
C ALA A 173 5.71 -7.43 12.18
N THR A 174 6.67 -8.29 11.86
CA THR A 174 6.45 -9.73 11.71
C THR A 174 5.95 -10.36 13.01
N LYS A 175 6.50 -9.96 14.16
CA LYS A 175 6.03 -10.44 15.47
C LYS A 175 4.60 -10.02 15.79
N VAL A 176 4.26 -8.75 15.54
CA VAL A 176 2.90 -8.24 15.73
C VAL A 176 1.92 -9.02 14.85
N LEU A 177 2.27 -9.21 13.57
CA LEU A 177 1.47 -9.99 12.63
C LEU A 177 1.28 -11.44 13.10
N ALA A 178 2.36 -12.12 13.47
CA ALA A 178 2.32 -13.51 13.95
C ALA A 178 1.48 -13.64 15.22
N ARG A 179 1.61 -12.70 16.16
CA ARG A 179 0.81 -12.68 17.39
C ARG A 179 -0.69 -12.53 17.08
N ARG A 180 -1.05 -11.62 16.17
CA ARG A 180 -2.44 -11.40 15.77
C ARG A 180 -3.03 -12.58 15.01
N LEU A 181 -2.26 -13.20 14.11
CA LEU A 181 -2.67 -14.44 13.45
C LEU A 181 -2.92 -15.56 14.45
N GLY A 182 -2.02 -15.75 15.43
CA GLY A 182 -2.21 -16.77 16.47
C GLY A 182 -3.44 -16.51 17.35
N THR A 183 -3.73 -15.24 17.70
CA THR A 183 -4.96 -14.91 18.45
C THR A 183 -6.22 -15.08 17.61
N LEU A 184 -6.13 -14.85 16.30
CA LEU A 184 -7.25 -15.03 15.40
C LEU A 184 -7.55 -16.52 15.23
N GLU A 185 -6.52 -17.32 14.99
CA GLU A 185 -6.61 -18.77 14.86
C GLU A 185 -7.22 -19.39 16.12
N SER A 186 -6.73 -19.02 17.31
CA SER A 186 -7.31 -19.51 18.56
C SER A 186 -8.77 -19.09 18.74
N SER A 187 -9.14 -17.87 18.32
CA SER A 187 -10.53 -17.39 18.38
C SER A 187 -11.44 -18.09 17.35
N LEU A 188 -10.91 -18.47 16.19
CA LEU A 188 -11.64 -19.18 15.14
C LEU A 188 -11.87 -20.64 15.56
N ARG A 189 -10.83 -21.31 16.07
CA ARG A 189 -10.94 -22.65 16.66
C ARG A 189 -11.92 -22.68 17.83
N ALA A 190 -11.90 -21.66 18.70
CA ALA A 190 -12.87 -21.53 19.79
C ALA A 190 -14.32 -21.35 19.31
N ARG A 191 -14.52 -20.92 18.06
CA ARG A 191 -15.84 -20.81 17.40
C ARG A 191 -16.19 -22.02 16.54
N GLY A 192 -15.38 -23.09 16.57
CA GLY A 192 -15.60 -24.30 15.80
C GLY A 192 -15.22 -24.20 14.32
N PHE A 193 -14.43 -23.19 13.94
CA PHE A 193 -13.80 -23.12 12.63
C PHE A 193 -12.38 -23.67 12.74
N ASP A 194 -12.13 -24.82 12.10
CA ASP A 194 -10.79 -25.40 11.93
C ASP A 194 -10.10 -24.88 10.67
#